data_AF-U4L0N9-F1
#
_entry.id   AF-U4L0N9-F1
#
_cell.length_a   1.000
_cell.length_b   1.000
_cell.length_c   1.000
_cell.angle_alpha   90.00
_cell.angle_beta   90.00
_cell.angle_gamma   90.00
#
_symmetry.space_group_name_H-M   'P 1'
#
loop_
_entity.id
_entity.type
_entity.pdbx_description
1 polymer ?
#
loop_
_entity_poly.entity_id
_entity_poly.type
_entity_poly.pdbx_seq_one_letter_code
_entity_poly.pdbx_strand_id
1 'polypeptide(L)'
;MARNSEKAQSMLFRFREQQAADLGIIDAGRTRYTEGLEADFAELRIHRRPKVITDQNSIPSCEKWRGQVVKEISRKVTKIQDPSLSDYQIRDLNDEINKLMREKHMWEVQLRNLGGPNYMRFGPRMYDEDGREVPGARGYKYFGRAKELPGVKELFEELKPKPKDAKEEGKTFVELRKNADADYYGYNRDDEDEQLLEYELKKELEAMESIAINGEGEPPSNWSGIPAGWKVPDLEEVSEFLLERRKARLLAKLG
;
A
#
# COMPACT_ATOMS: atom_id res chain seq x y z
N MET A 1 5.39 31.93 -40.97
CA MET A 1 4.45 31.00 -40.29
C MET A 1 4.45 31.33 -38.81
N ALA A 2 3.30 31.63 -38.22
CA ALA A 2 3.17 31.95 -36.79
C ALA A 2 3.60 30.78 -35.89
N ARG A 3 4.13 31.07 -34.69
CA ARG A 3 4.55 30.06 -33.71
C ARG A 3 3.33 29.29 -33.19
N ASN A 4 3.53 28.06 -32.73
CA ASN A 4 2.42 27.21 -32.25
C ASN A 4 1.66 27.85 -31.07
N SER A 5 2.35 28.64 -30.24
CA SER A 5 1.75 29.44 -29.16
C SER A 5 0.77 30.49 -29.67
N GLU A 6 1.07 31.14 -30.80
CA GLU A 6 0.22 32.19 -31.38
C GLU A 6 -1.01 31.58 -32.08
N LYS A 7 -0.82 30.44 -32.77
CA LYS A 7 -1.94 29.68 -33.36
C LYS A 7 -2.91 29.18 -32.29
N ALA A 8 -2.39 28.79 -31.13
CA ALA A 8 -3.16 28.40 -29.96
C ALA A 8 -3.91 29.55 -29.28
N GLN A 9 -3.63 30.81 -29.61
CA GLN A 9 -4.30 31.98 -29.05
C GLN A 9 -5.34 32.57 -30.00
N SER A 10 -5.50 32.01 -31.21
CA SER A 10 -6.47 32.46 -32.21
C SER A 10 -7.91 32.35 -31.71
N MET A 11 -8.77 33.28 -32.13
CA MET A 11 -10.21 33.28 -31.82
C MET A 11 -10.92 32.00 -32.27
N LEU A 12 -10.56 31.46 -33.44
CA LEU A 12 -11.11 30.19 -33.94
C LEU A 12 -10.74 29.01 -33.06
N PHE A 13 -9.52 29.06 -32.50
CA PHE A 13 -9.03 28.02 -31.61
C PHE A 13 -9.79 28.04 -30.29
N ARG A 14 -9.99 29.24 -29.70
CA ARG A 14 -10.81 29.44 -28.49
C ARG A 14 -12.28 29.03 -28.69
N PHE A 15 -12.86 29.35 -29.84
CA PHE A 15 -14.23 28.98 -30.18
C PHE A 15 -14.41 27.47 -30.29
N ARG A 16 -13.45 26.76 -30.90
CA ARG A 16 -13.45 25.29 -30.93
C ARG A 16 -13.29 24.67 -29.54
N GLU A 17 -12.45 25.26 -28.68
CA GLU A 17 -12.30 24.82 -27.29
C GLU A 17 -13.61 25.00 -26.51
N GLN A 18 -14.32 26.12 -26.70
CA GLN A 18 -15.62 26.36 -26.07
C GLN A 18 -16.66 25.33 -26.52
N GLN A 19 -16.77 25.06 -27.84
CA GLN A 19 -17.65 24.00 -28.35
C GLN A 19 -17.30 22.62 -27.76
N ALA A 20 -16.02 22.29 -27.64
CA ALA A 20 -15.57 21.03 -27.05
C ALA A 20 -15.93 20.96 -25.56
N ALA A 21 -15.79 22.06 -24.82
CA ALA A 21 -16.16 22.16 -23.41
C ALA A 21 -17.69 22.02 -23.21
N ASP A 22 -18.49 22.65 -24.06
CA ASP A 22 -19.97 22.52 -24.07
C ASP A 22 -20.40 21.07 -24.38
N LEU A 23 -19.64 20.37 -25.21
CA LEU A 23 -19.78 18.92 -25.47
C LEU A 23 -19.21 18.03 -24.36
N GLY A 24 -18.73 18.61 -23.25
CA GLY A 24 -18.17 17.89 -22.10
C GLY A 24 -16.73 17.38 -22.28
N ILE A 25 -16.09 17.68 -23.42
CA ILE A 25 -14.71 17.30 -23.73
C ILE A 25 -13.76 18.36 -23.18
N ILE A 26 -13.49 18.29 -21.88
CA ILE A 26 -12.56 19.23 -21.22
C ILE A 26 -11.11 18.77 -21.50
N ASP A 27 -10.28 19.56 -22.20
CA ASP A 27 -8.84 19.29 -22.35
C ASP A 27 -8.03 19.92 -21.18
N ALA A 28 -7.74 19.12 -20.16
CA ALA A 28 -7.06 19.59 -18.94
C ALA A 28 -5.52 19.58 -19.03
N GLY A 29 -4.93 19.21 -20.17
CA GLY A 29 -3.47 19.13 -20.35
C GLY A 29 -2.76 20.49 -20.45
N ARG A 30 -3.52 21.58 -20.62
CA ARG A 30 -3.00 22.86 -21.14
C ARG A 30 -2.83 24.00 -20.13
N THR A 31 -3.01 23.73 -18.84
CA THR A 31 -2.98 24.72 -17.74
C THR A 31 -1.71 25.53 -17.54
N ARG A 32 -0.64 25.26 -18.29
CA ARG A 32 0.71 25.80 -18.03
C ARG A 32 0.97 27.22 -18.57
N TYR A 33 0.06 27.83 -19.34
CA TYR A 33 0.37 29.07 -20.07
C TYR A 33 -0.31 30.35 -19.53
N THR A 34 -1.01 30.30 -18.38
CA THR A 34 -1.80 31.44 -17.88
C THR A 34 -1.24 32.09 -16.61
N GLU A 35 0.00 31.81 -16.23
CA GLU A 35 0.68 32.54 -15.15
C GLU A 35 1.20 33.87 -15.73
N GLY A 36 0.34 34.90 -15.75
CA GLY A 36 0.72 36.25 -16.18
C GLY A 36 -0.32 37.05 -16.97
N LEU A 37 -1.51 36.50 -17.23
CA LEU A 37 -2.60 37.25 -17.89
C LEU A 37 -3.57 37.83 -16.85
N GLU A 38 -3.95 39.09 -17.06
CA GLU A 38 -4.82 39.91 -16.23
C GLU A 38 -6.17 39.22 -15.90
N ALA A 39 -6.72 39.59 -14.75
CA ALA A 39 -7.84 38.92 -14.07
C ALA A 39 -9.16 38.91 -14.86
N ASP A 40 -9.28 39.73 -15.91
CA ASP A 40 -10.53 40.00 -16.61
C ASP A 40 -10.93 38.89 -17.61
N PHE A 41 -10.03 37.94 -17.90
CA PHE A 41 -10.32 36.77 -18.73
C PHE A 41 -10.74 35.54 -17.91
N ALA A 42 -11.74 35.71 -17.04
CA ALA A 42 -12.25 34.64 -16.17
C ALA A 42 -12.73 33.40 -16.95
N GLU A 43 -13.24 33.57 -18.17
CA GLU A 43 -13.69 32.48 -19.05
C GLU A 43 -12.56 31.63 -19.64
N LEU A 44 -11.30 32.09 -19.63
CA LEU A 44 -10.15 31.27 -20.08
C LEU A 44 -9.65 30.32 -18.97
N ARG A 45 -10.25 30.38 -17.77
CA ARG A 45 -9.86 29.57 -16.60
C ARG A 45 -10.49 28.18 -16.57
N ILE A 46 -11.27 27.81 -17.59
CA ILE A 46 -12.02 26.54 -17.69
C ILE A 46 -11.10 25.31 -17.46
N HIS A 47 -9.81 25.44 -17.74
CA HIS A 47 -8.88 24.33 -17.61
C HIS A 47 -7.99 24.37 -16.37
N ARG A 48 -7.94 25.46 -15.59
CA ARG A 48 -7.08 25.52 -14.40
C ARG A 48 -7.74 24.76 -13.25
N ARG A 49 -6.98 23.84 -12.64
CA ARG A 49 -7.45 23.09 -11.47
C ARG A 49 -8.02 24.06 -10.41
N PRO A 50 -9.23 23.80 -9.88
CA PRO A 50 -9.83 24.62 -8.84
C PRO A 50 -8.91 24.75 -7.62
N LYS A 51 -8.82 25.97 -7.06
CA LYS A 51 -8.05 26.20 -5.82
C LYS A 51 -8.78 25.67 -4.58
N VAL A 52 -10.11 25.77 -4.60
CA VAL A 52 -10.99 25.27 -3.54
C VAL A 52 -11.57 23.94 -4.00
N ILE A 53 -11.13 22.86 -3.36
CA ILE A 53 -11.50 21.49 -3.72
C ILE A 53 -12.94 21.18 -3.29
N THR A 54 -13.37 21.75 -2.17
CA THR A 54 -14.68 21.51 -1.55
C THR A 54 -15.85 22.04 -2.37
N ASP A 55 -15.64 23.01 -3.25
CA ASP A 55 -16.68 23.56 -4.14
C ASP A 55 -17.07 22.59 -5.26
N GLN A 56 -16.23 21.59 -5.55
CA GLN A 56 -16.50 20.63 -6.61
C GLN A 56 -17.37 19.49 -6.07
N ASN A 57 -18.60 19.42 -6.57
CA ASN A 57 -19.61 18.43 -6.16
C ASN A 57 -19.78 17.27 -7.16
N SER A 58 -19.08 17.31 -8.29
CA SER A 58 -19.18 16.29 -9.35
C SER A 58 -18.07 15.24 -9.21
N ILE A 59 -18.47 13.98 -9.00
CA ILE A 59 -17.55 12.83 -8.87
C ILE A 59 -16.62 12.70 -10.10
N PRO A 60 -17.12 12.70 -11.37
CA PRO A 60 -16.25 12.63 -12.55
C PRO A 60 -15.22 13.76 -12.64
N SER A 61 -15.60 14.97 -12.23
CA SER A 61 -14.70 16.12 -12.20
C SER A 61 -13.60 15.95 -11.15
N CYS A 62 -13.95 15.49 -9.93
CA CYS A 62 -13.01 15.20 -8.87
C CYS A 62 -12.01 14.11 -9.25
N GLU A 63 -12.47 13.01 -9.87
CA GLU A 63 -11.60 11.93 -10.35
C GLU A 63 -10.61 12.41 -11.40
N LYS A 64 -11.07 13.26 -12.33
CA LYS A 64 -10.22 13.86 -13.36
C LYS A 64 -9.13 14.74 -12.76
N TRP A 65 -9.49 15.66 -11.86
CA TRP A 65 -8.50 16.53 -11.20
C TRP A 65 -7.52 15.73 -10.35
N ARG A 66 -7.99 14.73 -9.61
CA ARG A 66 -7.13 13.77 -8.91
C ARG A 66 -6.15 13.10 -9.86
N GLY A 67 -6.63 12.58 -11.00
CA GLY A 67 -5.80 11.94 -12.02
C GLY A 67 -4.73 12.89 -12.58
N GLN A 68 -5.05 14.18 -12.74
CA GLN A 68 -4.06 15.18 -13.13
C GLN A 68 -3.00 15.41 -12.05
N VAL A 69 -3.39 15.52 -10.78
CA VAL A 69 -2.44 15.65 -9.65
C VAL A 69 -1.49 14.46 -9.64
N VAL A 70 -2.02 13.24 -9.81
CA VAL A 70 -1.22 12.00 -9.86
C VAL A 70 -0.21 12.04 -11.02
N LYS A 71 -0.62 12.46 -12.22
CA LYS A 71 0.30 12.60 -13.36
C LYS A 71 1.39 13.65 -13.13
N GLU A 72 1.08 14.74 -12.44
CA GLU A 72 2.07 15.76 -12.05
C GLU A 72 3.07 15.21 -11.02
N ILE A 73 2.59 14.46 -10.02
CA ILE A 73 3.44 13.76 -9.05
C ILE A 73 4.38 12.81 -9.79
N SER A 74 3.87 11.93 -10.67
CA SER A 74 4.69 10.97 -11.42
C SER A 74 5.81 11.66 -12.22
N ARG A 75 5.49 12.76 -12.93
CA ARG A 75 6.49 13.52 -13.68
C ARG A 75 7.57 14.13 -12.78
N LYS A 76 7.21 14.66 -11.61
CA LYS A 76 8.18 15.23 -10.66
C LYS A 76 9.00 14.15 -9.96
N VAL A 77 8.40 13.00 -9.65
CA VAL A 77 9.11 11.83 -9.11
C VAL A 77 10.10 11.26 -10.12
N THR A 78 9.81 11.28 -11.42
CA THR A 78 10.82 10.94 -12.42
C THR A 78 11.93 11.99 -12.47
N LYS A 79 11.56 13.27 -12.50
CA LYS A 79 12.53 14.38 -12.57
C LYS A 79 13.49 14.42 -11.37
N ILE A 80 13.04 14.10 -10.16
CA ILE A 80 13.90 14.14 -8.97
C ILE A 80 15.05 13.12 -9.01
N GLN A 81 14.95 12.10 -9.87
CA GLN A 81 16.00 11.10 -10.07
C GLN A 81 17.08 11.55 -11.05
N ASP A 82 16.92 12.70 -11.71
CA ASP A 82 17.91 13.22 -12.65
C ASP A 82 19.23 13.53 -11.91
N PRO A 83 20.37 12.91 -12.28
CA PRO A 83 21.65 13.11 -11.59
C PRO A 83 22.22 14.53 -11.72
N SER A 84 21.79 15.26 -12.76
CA SER A 84 22.25 16.62 -13.06
C SER A 84 21.64 17.70 -12.15
N LEU A 85 20.63 17.35 -11.34
CA LEU A 85 20.02 18.28 -10.41
C LEU A 85 20.91 18.54 -9.20
N SER A 86 20.91 19.79 -8.74
CA SER A 86 21.57 20.20 -7.49
C SER A 86 20.73 19.85 -6.27
N ASP A 87 21.38 19.75 -5.12
CA ASP A 87 20.72 19.43 -3.84
C ASP A 87 19.58 20.40 -3.50
N TYR A 88 19.75 21.69 -3.81
CA TYR A 88 18.69 22.70 -3.63
C TYR A 88 17.48 22.44 -4.53
N GLN A 89 17.72 22.13 -5.81
CA GLN A 89 16.64 21.80 -6.75
C GLN A 89 15.90 20.53 -6.33
N ILE A 90 16.61 19.54 -5.77
CA ILE A 90 16.01 18.32 -5.24
C ILE A 90 15.11 18.65 -4.04
N ARG A 91 15.53 19.54 -3.14
CA ARG A 91 14.70 20.01 -2.01
C ARG A 91 13.43 20.70 -2.50
N ASP A 92 13.54 21.63 -3.43
CA ASP A 92 12.39 22.34 -4.01
C ASP A 92 11.42 21.37 -4.68
N LEU A 93 11.93 20.42 -5.48
CA LEU A 93 11.11 19.39 -6.12
C LEU A 93 10.43 18.49 -5.08
N ASN A 94 11.10 18.16 -3.98
CA ASN A 94 10.51 17.37 -2.90
C ASN A 94 9.36 18.13 -2.21
N ASP A 95 9.53 19.42 -1.95
CA ASP A 95 8.47 20.29 -1.41
C ASP A 95 7.27 20.40 -2.34
N GLU A 96 7.54 20.55 -3.64
CA GLU A 96 6.50 20.57 -4.65
C GLU A 96 5.73 19.24 -4.74
N ILE A 97 6.43 18.09 -4.63
CA ILE A 97 5.78 16.77 -4.58
C ILE A 97 4.93 16.65 -3.32
N ASN A 98 5.43 17.05 -2.15
CA ASN A 98 4.66 17.04 -0.91
C ASN A 98 3.42 17.93 -0.97
N LYS A 99 3.51 19.11 -1.61
CA LYS A 99 2.37 19.97 -1.88
C LYS A 99 1.31 19.26 -2.72
N LEU A 100 1.71 18.62 -3.82
CA LEU A 100 0.81 17.84 -4.68
C LEU A 100 0.23 16.61 -3.95
N MET A 101 0.99 15.96 -3.08
CA MET A 101 0.51 14.82 -2.30
C MET A 101 -0.57 15.21 -1.29
N ARG A 102 -0.43 16.36 -0.63
CA ARG A 102 -1.49 16.92 0.23
C ARG A 102 -2.73 17.27 -0.58
N GLU A 103 -2.55 17.87 -1.74
CA GLU A 103 -3.64 18.20 -2.64
C GLU A 103 -4.37 16.95 -3.15
N LYS A 104 -3.63 15.91 -3.58
CA LYS A 104 -4.19 14.60 -3.94
C LYS A 104 -5.03 14.04 -2.80
N HIS A 105 -4.50 14.08 -1.57
CA HIS A 105 -5.22 13.59 -0.39
C HIS A 105 -6.53 14.34 -0.18
N MET A 106 -6.54 15.68 -0.34
CA MET A 106 -7.77 16.47 -0.27
C MET A 106 -8.79 16.10 -1.37
N TRP A 107 -8.34 15.87 -2.60
CA TRP A 107 -9.22 15.35 -3.66
C TRP A 107 -9.82 13.98 -3.31
N GLU A 108 -9.05 13.10 -2.67
CA GLU A 108 -9.54 11.79 -2.19
C GLU A 108 -10.52 11.93 -1.02
N VAL A 109 -10.32 12.90 -0.12
CA VAL A 109 -11.28 13.22 0.94
C VAL A 109 -12.59 13.70 0.34
N GLN A 110 -12.54 14.64 -0.60
CA GLN A 110 -13.73 15.18 -1.26
C GLN A 110 -14.50 14.09 -1.99
N LEU A 111 -13.78 13.21 -2.72
CA LEU A 111 -14.41 12.11 -3.42
C LEU A 111 -15.14 11.16 -2.47
N ARG A 112 -14.54 10.86 -1.31
CA ARG A 112 -15.19 10.08 -0.25
C ARG A 112 -16.43 10.79 0.30
N ASN A 113 -16.34 12.11 0.55
CA ASN A 113 -17.46 12.89 1.08
C ASN A 113 -18.66 12.93 0.11
N LEU A 114 -18.40 12.90 -1.20
CA LEU A 114 -19.43 12.82 -2.24
C LEU A 114 -19.96 11.39 -2.45
N GLY A 115 -19.47 10.39 -1.72
CA GLY A 115 -19.88 8.98 -1.87
C GLY A 115 -19.22 8.25 -3.05
N GLY A 116 -18.13 8.80 -3.60
CA GLY A 116 -17.34 8.17 -4.67
C GLY A 116 -16.32 7.13 -4.18
N PRO A 117 -15.51 6.58 -5.10
CA PRO A 117 -14.52 5.54 -4.80
C PRO A 117 -13.52 5.93 -3.69
N ASN A 118 -13.31 5.03 -2.72
CA ASN A 118 -12.39 5.27 -1.62
C ASN A 118 -10.94 4.86 -1.97
N TYR A 119 -10.19 5.80 -2.54
CA TYR A 119 -8.77 5.61 -2.87
C TYR A 119 -7.82 5.58 -1.66
N MET A 120 -8.27 6.01 -0.47
CA MET A 120 -7.44 5.96 0.74
C MET A 120 -7.30 4.55 1.29
N ARG A 121 -8.33 3.70 1.11
CA ARG A 121 -8.34 2.33 1.62
C ARG A 121 -7.33 1.42 0.92
N PHE A 122 -7.13 1.64 -0.38
CA PHE A 122 -6.25 0.84 -1.23
C PHE A 122 -4.93 1.56 -1.58
N GLY A 123 -4.65 2.70 -0.93
CA GLY A 123 -3.43 3.44 -1.18
C GLY A 123 -2.21 2.63 -0.73
N PRO A 124 -1.17 2.46 -1.58
CA PRO A 124 0.06 1.80 -1.14
C PRO A 124 0.63 2.58 0.03
N ARG A 125 0.75 1.91 1.19
CA ARG A 125 1.66 2.38 2.24
C ARG A 125 3.04 2.36 1.60
N MET A 126 3.77 3.48 1.70
CA MET A 126 5.11 3.54 1.13
C MET A 126 5.99 2.64 1.98
N TYR A 127 6.37 1.50 1.41
CA TYR A 127 7.37 0.62 1.96
C TYR A 127 8.73 1.02 1.37
N ASP A 128 9.77 1.09 2.21
CA ASP A 128 11.16 1.25 1.77
C ASP A 128 11.63 0.05 0.92
N GLU A 129 12.81 0.15 0.30
CA GLU A 129 13.46 -0.95 -0.43
C GLU A 129 13.57 -2.25 0.40
N ASP A 130 13.57 -2.13 1.73
CA ASP A 130 13.57 -3.24 2.70
C ASP A 130 12.16 -3.73 3.08
N GLY A 131 11.10 -3.27 2.41
CA GLY A 131 9.72 -3.68 2.67
C GLY A 131 9.15 -3.17 4.00
N ARG A 132 9.78 -2.17 4.64
CA ARG A 132 9.34 -1.57 5.91
C ARG A 132 8.60 -0.26 5.66
N GLU A 133 7.52 -0.01 6.40
CA GLU A 133 6.77 1.25 6.29
C GLU A 133 7.73 2.42 6.61
N VAL A 134 7.97 3.29 5.63
CA VAL A 134 8.84 4.45 5.82
C VAL A 134 8.19 5.32 6.90
N PRO A 135 8.82 5.52 8.08
CA PRO A 135 8.29 6.42 9.07
C PRO A 135 8.47 7.85 8.54
N GLY A 136 7.50 8.32 7.75
CA GLY A 136 7.44 9.72 7.35
C GLY A 136 7.24 10.54 8.61
N ALA A 137 8.26 11.29 9.01
CA ALA A 137 8.16 12.19 10.15
C ALA A 137 6.98 13.15 9.93
N ARG A 138 5.90 12.98 10.72
CA ARG A 138 4.80 13.95 10.86
C ARG A 138 4.21 14.49 9.52
N GLY A 139 4.06 13.64 8.51
CA GLY A 139 3.34 13.98 7.28
C GLY A 139 4.16 14.64 6.17
N TYR A 140 5.48 14.80 6.34
CA TYR A 140 6.41 15.16 5.27
C TYR A 140 7.13 13.91 4.75
N LYS A 141 7.36 13.81 3.44
CA LYS A 141 7.96 12.63 2.80
C LYS A 141 9.14 13.03 1.91
N TYR A 142 10.15 12.17 1.85
CA TYR A 142 11.29 12.32 0.95
C TYR A 142 11.18 11.30 -0.19
N PHE A 143 11.21 11.77 -1.44
CA PHE A 143 11.01 10.96 -2.63
C PHE A 143 12.32 10.78 -3.41
N GLY A 144 12.63 9.55 -3.83
CA GLY A 144 13.79 9.25 -4.67
C GLY A 144 15.11 9.77 -4.08
N ARG A 145 15.91 10.43 -4.91
CA ARG A 145 17.18 11.07 -4.54
C ARG A 145 17.08 12.09 -3.40
N ALA A 146 15.89 12.60 -3.07
CA ALA A 146 15.73 13.46 -1.89
C ALA A 146 16.07 12.74 -0.57
N LYS A 147 16.04 11.41 -0.53
CA LYS A 147 16.50 10.61 0.62
C LYS A 147 18.02 10.62 0.79
N GLU A 148 18.77 10.87 -0.29
CA GLU A 148 20.25 10.86 -0.30
C GLU A 148 20.86 12.21 0.07
N LEU A 149 20.03 13.25 0.22
CA LEU A 149 20.49 14.58 0.58
C LEU A 149 21.25 14.56 1.93
N PRO A 150 22.36 15.32 2.04
CA PRO A 150 23.06 15.48 3.31
C PRO A 150 22.11 15.96 4.42
N GLY A 151 22.14 15.29 5.59
CA GLY A 151 21.23 15.50 6.73
C GLY A 151 19.92 14.71 6.69
N VAL A 152 19.31 14.53 5.51
CA VAL A 152 18.13 13.65 5.36
C VAL A 152 18.55 12.19 5.42
N LYS A 153 19.67 11.87 4.76
CA LYS A 153 20.26 10.54 4.79
C LYS A 153 20.62 10.11 6.22
N GLU A 154 21.21 11.01 7.00
CA GLU A 154 21.54 10.79 8.41
C GLU A 154 20.28 10.51 9.24
N LEU A 155 19.20 11.29 9.04
CA LEU A 155 17.91 11.05 9.70
C LEU A 155 17.37 9.65 9.39
N PHE A 156 17.46 9.18 8.14
CA PHE A 156 17.04 7.82 7.79
C PHE A 156 17.96 6.75 8.39
N GLU A 157 19.26 6.99 8.47
CA GLU A 157 20.23 6.07 9.09
C GLU A 157 20.07 5.99 10.62
N GLU A 158 19.74 7.10 11.28
CA GLU A 158 19.40 7.14 12.71
C GLU A 158 18.06 6.47 13.01
N LEU A 159 17.07 6.67 12.14
CA LEU A 159 15.74 6.05 12.27
C LEU A 159 15.73 4.57 11.90
N LYS A 160 16.72 4.08 11.13
CA LYS A 160 16.90 2.65 10.95
C LYS A 160 17.10 2.07 12.35
N PRO A 161 16.22 1.18 12.82
CA PRO A 161 16.43 0.55 14.11
C PRO A 161 17.80 -0.11 14.02
N LYS A 162 18.75 0.34 14.85
CA LYS A 162 19.99 -0.40 15.06
C LYS A 162 19.58 -1.85 15.29
N PRO A 163 20.23 -2.84 14.67
CA PRO A 163 19.94 -4.23 15.00
C PRO A 163 20.04 -4.29 16.51
N LYS A 164 18.90 -4.48 17.20
CA LYS A 164 18.92 -4.68 18.64
C LYS A 164 19.88 -5.83 18.81
N ASP A 165 20.99 -5.60 19.52
CA ASP A 165 21.99 -6.64 19.71
C ASP A 165 21.22 -7.89 20.10
N ALA A 166 21.49 -9.05 19.49
CA ALA A 166 20.75 -10.29 19.76
C ALA A 166 20.65 -10.63 21.28
N LYS A 167 21.50 -9.98 22.10
CA LYS A 167 21.44 -9.95 23.55
C LYS A 167 20.20 -9.29 24.15
N GLU A 168 19.60 -8.27 23.55
CA GLU A 168 18.37 -7.63 24.04
C GLU A 168 17.13 -8.49 23.74
N GLU A 169 17.06 -9.13 22.57
CA GLU A 169 15.99 -10.09 22.25
C GLU A 169 16.10 -11.36 23.11
N GLY A 170 17.32 -11.80 23.42
CA GLY A 170 17.55 -12.86 24.40
C GLY A 170 17.08 -12.50 25.81
N LYS A 171 17.25 -11.24 26.23
CA LYS A 171 16.73 -10.76 27.52
C LYS A 171 15.20 -10.75 27.56
N THR A 172 14.52 -10.29 26.50
CA THR A 172 13.04 -10.27 26.47
C THR A 172 12.45 -11.68 26.44
N PHE A 173 13.06 -12.63 25.72
CA PHE A 173 12.61 -14.03 25.72
C PHE A 173 12.84 -14.71 27.08
N VAL A 174 13.98 -14.46 27.71
CA VAL A 174 14.29 -14.98 29.06
C VAL A 174 13.38 -14.35 30.12
N GLU A 175 13.09 -13.06 30.03
CA GLU A 175 12.14 -12.36 30.91
C GLU A 175 10.70 -12.86 30.72
N LEU A 176 10.28 -13.11 29.47
CA LEU A 176 8.97 -13.69 29.19
C LEU A 176 8.87 -15.12 29.73
N ARG A 177 9.94 -15.92 29.60
CA ARG A 177 10.01 -17.29 30.13
C ARG A 177 10.06 -17.34 31.66
N LYS A 178 10.60 -16.32 32.32
CA LYS A 178 10.59 -16.21 33.79
C LYS A 178 9.19 -16.00 34.37
N ASN A 179 8.27 -15.44 33.59
CA ASN A 179 6.89 -15.21 34.01
C ASN A 179 5.94 -16.36 33.60
N ALA A 180 6.47 -17.41 32.97
CA ALA A 180 5.70 -18.61 32.64
C ALA A 180 5.79 -19.58 33.81
N ASP A 181 4.80 -19.51 34.71
CA ASP A 181 4.66 -20.43 35.84
C ASP A 181 4.26 -21.83 35.39
N ALA A 182 4.38 -22.82 36.29
CA ALA A 182 4.04 -24.22 36.03
C ALA A 182 2.61 -24.41 35.48
N ASP A 183 1.68 -23.52 35.83
CA ASP A 183 0.31 -23.45 35.31
C ASP A 183 0.26 -23.20 33.79
N TYR A 184 1.17 -22.39 33.23
CA TYR A 184 1.24 -22.12 31.79
C TYR A 184 1.62 -23.36 30.99
N TYR A 185 2.44 -24.23 31.58
CA TYR A 185 2.84 -25.52 31.00
C TYR A 185 1.90 -26.67 31.42
N GLY A 186 0.81 -26.38 32.14
CA GLY A 186 -0.20 -27.36 32.51
C GLY A 186 0.21 -28.33 33.62
N TYR A 187 1.29 -28.05 34.38
CA TYR A 187 1.75 -28.97 35.43
C TYR A 187 0.92 -28.94 36.72
N ASN A 188 0.09 -27.92 36.92
CA ASN A 188 -0.72 -27.73 38.14
C ASN A 188 -2.24 -27.71 37.89
N ARG A 189 -2.67 -27.95 36.65
CA ARG A 189 -4.05 -28.35 36.41
C ARG A 189 -4.03 -29.85 36.52
N ASP A 190 -4.62 -30.36 37.60
CA ASP A 190 -5.06 -31.75 37.58
C ASP A 190 -6.06 -31.81 36.42
N ASP A 191 -5.60 -32.26 35.24
CA ASP A 191 -6.37 -32.35 33.98
C ASP A 191 -7.56 -33.33 34.09
N GLU A 192 -7.94 -33.71 35.31
CA GLU A 192 -9.10 -34.50 35.71
C GLU A 192 -10.13 -33.63 36.44
N ASP A 193 -10.39 -32.41 35.93
CA ASP A 193 -11.58 -31.66 36.34
C ASP A 193 -12.80 -32.57 36.08
N GLU A 194 -13.50 -32.97 37.14
CA GLU A 194 -14.61 -33.94 37.12
C GLU A 194 -15.68 -33.61 36.05
N GLN A 195 -15.84 -32.32 35.73
CA GLN A 195 -16.73 -31.81 34.68
C GLN A 195 -16.29 -32.17 33.26
N LEU A 196 -14.98 -32.19 32.98
CA LEU A 196 -14.43 -32.56 31.68
C LEU A 196 -14.60 -34.06 31.44
N LEU A 197 -14.33 -34.88 32.47
CA LEU A 197 -14.55 -36.33 32.44
C LEU A 197 -16.03 -36.69 32.21
N GLU A 198 -16.96 -36.00 32.89
CA GLU A 198 -18.39 -36.19 32.66
C GLU A 198 -18.82 -35.81 31.24
N TYR A 199 -18.23 -34.75 30.67
CA TYR A 199 -18.52 -34.32 29.31
C TYR A 199 -17.98 -35.32 28.27
N GLU A 200 -16.75 -35.80 28.46
CA GLU A 200 -16.14 -36.82 27.60
C GLU A 200 -16.94 -38.11 27.63
N LEU A 201 -17.32 -38.60 28.81
CA LEU A 201 -18.12 -39.81 28.96
C LEU A 201 -19.50 -39.70 28.29
N LYS A 202 -20.15 -38.53 28.38
CA LYS A 202 -21.40 -38.27 27.64
C LYS A 202 -21.17 -38.31 26.13
N LYS A 203 -20.09 -37.70 25.65
CA LYS A 203 -19.76 -37.69 24.21
C LYS A 203 -19.38 -39.06 23.69
N GLU A 204 -18.70 -39.88 24.48
CA GLU A 204 -18.39 -41.26 24.14
C GLU A 204 -19.66 -42.10 24.04
N LEU A 205 -20.60 -41.96 24.98
CA LEU A 205 -21.89 -42.65 24.90
C LEU A 205 -22.70 -42.22 23.67
N GLU A 206 -22.78 -40.92 23.39
CA GLU A 206 -23.42 -40.40 22.18
C GLU A 206 -22.75 -40.94 20.91
N ALA A 207 -21.42 -40.99 20.88
CA ALA A 207 -20.65 -41.54 19.76
C ALA A 207 -20.91 -43.04 19.61
N MET A 208 -20.87 -43.82 20.69
CA MET A 208 -21.15 -45.26 20.70
C MET A 208 -22.58 -45.55 20.26
N GLU A 209 -23.57 -44.79 20.73
CA GLU A 209 -24.96 -44.89 20.28
C GLU A 209 -25.08 -44.55 18.79
N SER A 210 -24.43 -43.47 18.33
CA SER A 210 -24.43 -43.10 16.92
C SER A 210 -23.77 -44.16 16.03
N ILE A 211 -22.70 -44.81 16.49
CA ILE A 211 -22.03 -45.91 15.79
C ILE A 211 -22.89 -47.17 15.82
N ALA A 212 -23.56 -47.47 16.95
CA ALA A 212 -24.45 -48.63 17.07
C ALA A 212 -25.70 -48.49 16.20
N ILE A 213 -26.24 -47.27 16.05
CA ILE A 213 -27.41 -46.97 15.24
C ILE A 213 -27.05 -46.91 13.75
N ASN A 214 -25.92 -46.29 13.38
CA ASN A 214 -25.55 -46.07 11.99
C ASN A 214 -24.59 -47.15 11.42
N GLY A 215 -24.08 -48.08 12.23
CA GLY A 215 -23.01 -49.01 11.86
C GLY A 215 -21.70 -48.28 11.55
N GLU A 216 -20.72 -48.96 10.93
CA GLU A 216 -19.60 -48.29 10.26
C GLU A 216 -20.16 -47.42 9.14
N GLY A 217 -20.57 -46.20 9.48
CA GLY A 217 -21.13 -45.25 8.52
C GLY A 217 -20.13 -45.00 7.40
N GLU A 218 -20.61 -45.04 6.16
CA GLU A 218 -19.78 -44.67 5.02
C GLU A 218 -19.21 -43.27 5.25
N PRO A 219 -17.90 -43.07 5.06
CA PRO A 219 -17.29 -41.77 5.29
C PRO A 219 -17.98 -40.72 4.40
N PRO A 220 -18.09 -39.45 4.86
CA PRO A 220 -18.76 -38.39 4.11
C PRO A 220 -18.33 -38.36 2.64
N SER A 221 -19.23 -38.03 1.71
CA SER A 221 -18.99 -38.11 0.25
C SER A 221 -17.72 -37.40 -0.27
N ASN A 222 -17.17 -36.46 0.51
CA ASN A 222 -15.94 -35.72 0.20
C ASN A 222 -14.68 -36.25 0.93
N TRP A 223 -14.80 -37.36 1.64
CA TRP A 223 -13.70 -38.01 2.33
C TRP A 223 -12.99 -38.97 1.40
N SER A 224 -11.77 -38.61 0.99
CA SER A 224 -10.86 -39.54 0.34
C SER A 224 -9.91 -40.12 1.39
N GLY A 225 -9.88 -41.46 1.49
CA GLY A 225 -8.84 -42.13 2.26
C GLY A 225 -7.46 -41.82 1.66
N ILE A 226 -6.45 -41.77 2.53
CA ILE A 226 -5.04 -41.71 2.11
C ILE A 226 -4.79 -42.91 1.20
N PRO A 227 -4.38 -42.73 -0.07
CA PRO A 227 -4.13 -43.85 -0.97
C PRO A 227 -3.10 -44.81 -0.37
N ALA A 228 -3.40 -46.11 -0.42
CA ALA A 228 -2.46 -47.13 0.05
C ALA A 228 -1.14 -47.01 -0.73
N GLY A 229 -0.03 -46.75 -0.02
CA GLY A 229 1.29 -46.51 -0.61
C GLY A 229 1.77 -45.05 -0.59
N TRP A 230 1.01 -44.11 -0.01
CA TRP A 230 1.52 -42.78 0.25
C TRP A 230 2.64 -42.83 1.30
N LYS A 231 3.89 -42.73 0.85
CA LYS A 231 5.05 -42.56 1.72
C LYS A 231 5.15 -41.10 2.15
N VAL A 232 5.06 -40.86 3.45
CA VAL A 232 5.34 -39.55 4.03
C VAL A 232 6.85 -39.30 3.88
N PRO A 233 7.29 -38.19 3.25
CA PRO A 233 8.70 -37.89 3.10
C PRO A 233 9.40 -37.74 4.44
N ASP A 234 10.64 -38.22 4.53
CA ASP A 234 11.47 -38.03 5.71
C ASP A 234 11.99 -36.60 5.81
N LEU A 235 12.40 -36.20 7.01
CA LEU A 235 12.87 -34.84 7.30
C LEU A 235 14.06 -34.43 6.43
N GLU A 236 14.94 -35.38 6.11
CA GLU A 236 16.08 -35.19 5.22
C GLU A 236 15.64 -34.89 3.78
N GLU A 237 14.69 -35.68 3.23
CA GLU A 237 14.15 -35.49 1.87
C GLU A 237 13.47 -34.12 1.72
N VAL A 238 12.73 -33.69 2.75
CA VAL A 238 12.10 -32.36 2.78
C VAL A 238 13.18 -31.26 2.81
N SER A 239 14.24 -31.46 3.58
CA SER A 239 15.33 -30.48 3.69
C SER A 239 16.08 -30.29 2.36
N GLU A 240 16.36 -31.38 1.66
CA GLU A 240 17.03 -31.36 0.35
C GLU A 240 16.15 -30.67 -0.69
N PHE A 241 14.86 -31.01 -0.75
CA PHE A 241 13.90 -30.36 -1.63
C PHE A 241 13.82 -28.84 -1.41
N LEU A 242 13.85 -28.39 -0.14
CA LEU A 242 13.83 -26.96 0.20
C LEU A 242 15.13 -26.26 -0.22
N LEU A 243 16.29 -26.92 -0.07
CA LEU A 243 17.57 -26.41 -0.53
C LEU A 243 17.61 -26.27 -2.06
N GLU A 244 17.17 -27.29 -2.78
CA GLU A 244 17.09 -27.26 -4.25
C GLU A 244 16.14 -26.18 -4.76
N ARG A 245 14.96 -26.04 -4.15
CA ARG A 245 13.99 -25.00 -4.49
C ARG A 245 14.57 -23.60 -4.23
N ARG A 246 15.35 -23.43 -3.17
CA ARG A 246 16.02 -22.16 -2.86
C ARG A 246 17.14 -21.88 -3.86
N LYS A 247 17.95 -22.89 -4.21
CA LYS A 247 19.02 -22.80 -5.23
C LYS A 247 18.46 -22.40 -6.60
N ALA A 248 17.37 -23.04 -7.03
CA ALA A 248 16.69 -22.72 -8.29
C ALA A 248 16.16 -21.28 -8.33
N ARG A 249 15.54 -20.79 -7.25
CA ARG A 249 15.10 -19.38 -7.16
C ARG A 249 16.26 -18.39 -7.23
N LEU A 250 17.40 -18.71 -6.61
CA LEU A 250 18.57 -17.84 -6.64
C LEU A 250 19.19 -17.80 -8.03
N LEU A 251 19.29 -18.94 -8.72
CA LEU A 251 19.76 -19.01 -10.10
C LEU A 251 18.84 -18.23 -11.06
N ALA A 252 17.52 -18.34 -10.90
CA ALA A 252 16.54 -17.58 -11.69
C ALA A 252 16.56 -16.07 -11.41
N LYS A 253 17.21 -15.61 -10.33
CA LYS A 253 17.42 -14.18 -10.03
C LYS A 253 18.77 -13.66 -10.52
N LEU A 254 19.72 -14.55 -10.81
CA LEU A 254 21.08 -14.21 -11.24
C LEU A 254 21.24 -14.27 -12.77
N GLY A 255 20.36 -15.00 -13.47
CA GLY A 255 20.19 -14.91 -14.93
C GLY A 255 19.11 -13.91 -15.30
#